data_AF-A0A7G9BSL5-F1
#
_entry.id   AF-A0A7G9BSL5-F1
#
_cell.length_a   1.000
_cell.length_b   1.000
_cell.length_c   1.000
_cell.angle_alpha   90.00
_cell.angle_beta   90.00
_cell.angle_gamma   90.00
#
_symmetry.space_group_name_H-M   'P 1'
#
loop_
_entity.id
_entity.type
_entity.pdbx_description
1 polymer ?
#
loop_
_entity_poly.entity_id
_entity_poly.type
_entity_poly.pdbx_seq_one_letter_code
_entity_poly.pdbx_strand_id
1 'polypeptide(L)' 'MGGQWSLPICCHLTNGKLRFGQLKKLMPNIRERMLTLQLRKSEENKLEKRTVYAEVPPRVEYELTASEQELKPILGLLEQ' A
#
# COMPACT_ATOMS: atom_id res chain seq x y z
N MET A 1 -2.28 11.12 -8.73
CA MET A 1 -2.25 9.96 -7.83
C MET A 1 -3.66 9.45 -7.55
N GLY A 2 -4.46 9.19 -8.58
CA GLY A 2 -5.86 8.77 -8.42
C GLY A 2 -6.07 7.45 -9.14
N GLY A 3 -5.78 6.35 -8.47
CA GLY A 3 -6.18 5.02 -8.91
C GLY A 3 -7.29 4.51 -8.00
N GLN A 4 -8.27 3.78 -8.54
CA GLN A 4 -9.38 3.16 -7.79
C GLN A 4 -8.92 2.40 -6.53
N TRP A 5 -7.66 1.97 -6.49
CA TRP A 5 -7.11 1.13 -5.44
C TRP A 5 -6.09 1.82 -4.53
N SER A 6 -5.66 3.05 -4.84
CA SER A 6 -4.63 3.73 -4.05
C SER A 6 -5.14 4.04 -2.64
N LEU A 7 -6.32 4.64 -2.52
CA LEU A 7 -6.95 4.95 -1.23
C LEU A 7 -7.21 3.72 -0.36
N PRO A 8 -7.85 2.63 -0.83
CA PRO A 8 -8.06 1.46 0.02
C PRO A 8 -6.76 0.79 0.46
N ILE A 9 -5.71 0.77 -0.39
CA ILE A 9 -4.39 0.27 0.01
C ILE A 9 -3.82 1.12 1.15
N CYS A 10 -3.78 2.45 0.96
CA CYS A 10 -3.32 3.38 1.99
C CYS A 10 -4.12 3.20 3.28
N CYS A 11 -5.46 3.18 3.22
CA CYS A 11 -6.35 2.96 4.36
C CYS A 11 -5.98 1.69 5.15
N HIS A 12 -5.73 0.58 4.48
CA HIS A 12 -5.32 -0.65 5.18
C HIS A 12 -3.93 -0.56 5.79
N LEU A 13 -2.99 0.11 5.12
CA LEU A 13 -1.63 0.33 5.61
C LEU A 13 -1.56 1.38 6.73
N THR A 14 -2.60 2.21 6.91
CA THR A 14 -2.65 3.15 8.04
C THR A 14 -2.72 2.44 9.40
N ASN A 15 -3.26 1.22 9.43
CA ASN A 15 -3.35 0.38 10.62
C ASN A 15 -2.06 -0.41 10.91
N GLY A 16 -1.05 -0.29 10.03
CA GLY A 16 0.24 -0.92 10.18
C GLY A 16 0.69 -1.64 8.93
N LYS A 17 1.85 -2.28 9.04
CA LYS A 17 2.49 -2.99 7.95
C LYS A 17 1.74 -4.28 7.57
N LEU A 18 1.55 -4.51 6.28
CA LEU A 18 0.82 -5.66 5.75
C LEU A 18 1.61 -6.39 4.67
N ARG A 19 1.41 -7.71 4.57
CA ARG A 19 1.96 -8.53 3.47
C ARG A 19 1.06 -8.46 2.24
N PHE A 20 1.61 -8.76 1.05
CA PHE A 20 0.84 -8.83 -0.20
C PHE A 20 -0.41 -9.72 -0.07
N GLY A 21 -0.27 -10.91 0.52
CA GLY A 21 -1.38 -11.83 0.72
C GLY A 21 -2.45 -11.30 1.70
N GLN A 22 -2.07 -10.46 2.66
CA GLN A 22 -3.03 -9.82 3.57
C GLN A 22 -3.80 -8.72 2.84
N LEU A 23 -3.11 -7.86 2.09
CA LEU A 23 -3.74 -6.86 1.24
C LEU A 23 -4.72 -7.50 0.24
N LYS A 24 -4.31 -8.60 -0.40
CA LYS A 24 -5.16 -9.34 -1.33
C LYS A 24 -6.39 -9.97 -0.67
N LYS A 25 -6.27 -10.43 0.59
CA LYS A 25 -7.40 -10.94 1.38
C LYS A 25 -8.37 -9.83 1.81
N LEU A 26 -7.85 -8.67 2.20
CA LEU A 26 -8.66 -7.50 2.58
C LEU A 26 -9.37 -6.90 1.37
N MET A 27 -8.76 -7.02 0.19
CA MET A 27 -9.27 -6.48 -1.07
C MET A 27 -9.54 -7.61 -2.08
N PRO A 28 -10.55 -8.48 -1.87
CA PRO A 28 -10.77 -9.64 -2.73
C PRO A 28 -11.06 -9.25 -4.19
N ASN A 29 -11.63 -8.06 -4.42
CA ASN A 29 -12.02 -7.55 -5.74
C ASN A 29 -10.84 -7.05 -6.60
N ILE A 30 -9.67 -6.76 -6.01
CA ILE A 30 -8.51 -6.32 -6.79
C ILE A 30 -7.81 -7.51 -7.46
N ARG A 31 -7.48 -7.43 -8.74
CA ARG A 31 -6.65 -8.48 -9.38
C ARG A 31 -5.21 -8.39 -8.86
N GLU A 32 -4.53 -9.53 -8.71
CA GLU A 32 -3.14 -9.57 -8.19
C GLU A 32 -2.17 -8.74 -9.04
N ARG A 33 -2.32 -8.78 -10.37
CA ARG A 33 -1.56 -7.91 -11.29
C ARG A 33 -1.80 -6.44 -10.99
N MET A 34 -3.05 -6.04 -10.72
CA MET A 34 -3.39 -4.65 -10.42
C MET A 34 -2.83 -4.22 -9.05
N LEU A 35 -2.92 -5.09 -8.04
CA LEU A 35 -2.31 -4.84 -6.72
C LEU A 35 -0.80 -4.65 -6.85
N THR A 36 -0.13 -5.52 -7.61
CA THR A 36 1.32 -5.42 -7.86
C THR A 36 1.69 -4.11 -8.55
N LEU A 37 0.93 -3.71 -9.58
CA LEU A 37 1.15 -2.45 -10.30
C LEU A 37 0.97 -1.24 -9.38
N GLN A 38 -0.05 -1.25 -8.53
CA GLN A 38 -0.29 -0.14 -7.59
C GLN A 38 0.81 -0.06 -6.54
N LEU A 39 1.18 -1.17 -5.88
CA LEU A 39 2.26 -1.19 -4.90
C LEU A 39 3.59 -0.71 -5.50
N ARG A 40 3.94 -1.16 -6.72
CA ARG A 40 5.15 -0.70 -7.42
C ARG A 40 5.10 0.81 -7.73
N LYS A 41 3.94 1.30 -8.15
CA LYS A 41 3.75 2.73 -8.43
C LYS A 41 3.84 3.56 -7.15
N SER A 42 3.24 3.10 -6.05
CA SER A 42 3.37 3.75 -4.75
C SER A 42 4.82 3.75 -4.25
N GLU A 43 5.56 2.65 -4.45
CA GLU A 43 6.98 2.54 -4.12
C GLU A 43 7.83 3.54 -4.95
N GLU A 44 7.59 3.63 -6.26
CA GLU A 44 8.28 4.59 -7.15
C GLU A 44 8.01 6.05 -6.75
N ASN A 45 6.78 6.34 -6.33
CA ASN A 45 6.39 7.66 -5.82
C ASN A 45 6.81 7.91 -4.36
N LYS A 46 7.54 6.97 -3.73
CA LYS A 46 7.99 7.02 -2.32
C LYS A 46 6.82 7.17 -1.31
N LEU A 47 5.66 6.66 -1.68
CA LEU A 47 4.45 6.68 -0.85
C LEU A 47 4.39 5.47 0.08
N GLU A 48 4.80 4.32 -0.44
CA GLU A 48 4.87 3.07 0.30
C GLU A 48 6.31 2.57 0.33
N LYS A 49 6.69 1.97 1.45
CA LYS A 49 7.97 1.31 1.64
C LYS A 49 7.76 -0.19 1.66
N ARG A 50 8.51 -0.89 0.80
CA ARG A 50 8.61 -2.34 0.79
C ARG A 50 9.81 -2.77 1.61
N THR A 51 9.56 -3.54 2.66
CA THR A 51 10.60 -4.11 3.53
C THR A 51 10.65 -5.63 3.32
N VAL A 52 11.82 -6.12 2.91
CA VAL A 52 12.08 -7.56 2.74
C VAL A 52 12.85 -8.06 3.97
N TYR A 53 12.30 -9.07 4.62
CA TYR A 53 12.90 -9.75 5.76
C TYR A 53 13.49 -11.08 5.28
N ALA A 54 14.80 -11.22 5.42
CA ALA A 54 15.55 -12.43 5.09
C ALA A 54 15.44 -13.47 6.22
N GLU A 55 14.21 -13.84 6.57
CA GLU A 55 13.89 -14.95 7.47
C GLU A 55 13.49 -16.19 6.64
N VAL A 56 13.35 -17.36 7.28
CA VAL A 56 12.85 -18.57 6.61
C VAL A 56 11.45 -18.87 7.14
N PRO A 57 10.40 -18.81 6.31
CA PRO A 57 10.36 -18.41 4.89
C PRO A 57 10.48 -16.88 4.70
N PRO A 58 11.03 -16.40 3.55
CA PRO A 58 11.23 -14.98 3.33
C PRO A 58 9.91 -14.20 3.37
N ARG A 59 9.92 -13.05 4.03
CA ARG A 59 8.71 -12.25 4.29
C ARG A 59 8.86 -10.87 3.69
N VAL A 60 7.81 -10.41 3.00
CA VAL A 60 7.75 -9.07 2.42
C VAL A 60 6.59 -8.32 3.03
N GLU A 61 6.87 -7.15 3.62
CA GLU A 61 5.87 -6.25 4.17
C GLU A 61 5.87 -4.92 3.41
N TYR A 62 4.70 -4.28 3.40
CA TYR A 62 4.46 -2.95 2.87
C TYR A 62 3.99 -2.06 4.01
N GLU A 63 4.45 -0.82 4.05
CA GLU A 63 4.08 0.20 5.03
C GLU A 63 4.02 1.59 4.37
N LEU A 64 3.22 2.51 4.90
CA LEU A 64 3.22 3.90 4.41
C LEU A 64 4.52 4.59 4.85
N THR A 65 5.10 5.40 3.96
CA THR A 65 6.24 6.25 4.33
C THR A 65 5.78 7.34 5.30
N ALA A 66 6.71 7.86 6.11
CA ALA A 66 6.41 8.92 7.08
C ALA A 66 5.80 10.16 6.40
N SER A 67 6.26 10.50 5.19
CA SER A 67 5.71 11.59 4.38
C SER A 67 4.25 11.38 4.01
N GLU A 68 3.79 10.14 3.76
CA GLU A 68 2.37 9.86 3.53
C GLU A 68 1.54 9.87 4.82
N GLN A 69 2.11 9.49 5.97
CA GLN A 69 1.39 9.58 7.23
C GLN A 69 1.03 11.03 7.59
N GLU A 70 1.89 11.99 7.20
CA GLU A 70 1.64 13.42 7.34
C GLU A 70 0.68 13.98 6.26
N LEU A 71 0.63 13.34 5.08
CA LEU A 71 -0.28 13.68 3.97
C LEU A 71 -1.65 12.99 4.05
N LYS A 72 -1.89 12.13 5.06
CA LYS A 72 -3.20 11.53 5.39
C LYS A 72 -4.39 12.50 5.23
N PRO A 73 -4.36 13.74 5.76
CA PRO A 73 -5.48 14.67 5.61
C PRO A 73 -5.62 15.26 4.20
N ILE A 74 -4.55 15.30 3.40
CA ILE A 74 -4.57 15.90 2.06
C ILE A 74 -5.06 14.91 1.00
N LEU A 75 -4.72 13.63 1.12
CA LEU A 75 -5.21 12.59 0.21
C LEU A 75 -6.73 12.41 0.28
N GLY A 76 -7.35 12.60 1.44
CA GLY A 76 -8.81 12.65 1.58
C GLY A 76 -9.48 13.89 0.98
N LEU A 77 -8.70 14.93 0.64
CA LEU A 77 -9.21 16.19 0.08
C LEU A 77 -9.33 16.15 -1.46
N LEU A 78 -8.66 15.21 -2.11
CA LEU A 78 -8.67 15.05 -3.58
C LEU A 78 -9.81 14.13 -4.07
N GLU A 79 -10.69 13.67 -3.18
CA GLU A 79 -11.94 12.96 -3.50
C GLU A 79 -13.16 13.90 -3.64
N GLN A 80 -12.99 15.06 -4.28
CA GLN A 80 -14.12 15.93 -4.70
C GLN A 80 -14.23 15.97 -6.22
#